data_AF-A0AAP7TAL4-F1
#
_entry.id   AF-A0AAP7TAL4-F1
#
_cell.length_a   1.000
_cell.length_b   1.000
_cell.length_c   1.000
_cell.angle_alpha   90.00
_cell.angle_beta   90.00
_cell.angle_gamma   90.00
#
_symmetry.space_group_name_H-M   'P 1'
#
loop_
_entity.id
_entity.type
_entity.pdbx_description
1 polymer ?
#
loop_
_entity_poly.entity_id
_entity_poly.type
_entity_poly.pdbx_seq_one_letter_code
_entity_poly.pdbx_strand_id
1 'polypeptide(L)'
;MLRLGIDIDGTVTAQDTFVPYLNRSFHLSITLDDMTDYDLTKLLNISTEEFWEWMNVHEAVIYKEAKLAEFAKQALDGLKEEHRLIYITARRGHLENVTLDWFANRDIHYDHIELVGGHHKVEAVKKHGIDLFFEDHHGNATMIAKEAGIPVILFDSPYNQLPIDSNIIRVRNWLEAVAWINKNKHSLQHVKS
;
A
#
# COMPACT_ATOMS: atom_id res chain seq x y z
N MET A 1 -6.88 -17.76 12.39
CA MET A 1 -7.27 -16.46 11.80
C MET A 1 -6.09 -15.50 11.91
N LEU A 2 -5.67 -14.91 10.80
CA LEU A 2 -4.60 -13.92 10.75
C LEU A 2 -5.16 -12.50 10.80
N ARG A 3 -4.34 -11.54 11.21
CA ARG A 3 -4.57 -10.09 11.11
C ARG A 3 -3.69 -9.56 10.00
N LEU A 4 -4.29 -9.22 8.87
CA LEU A 4 -3.61 -8.76 7.67
C LEU A 4 -3.55 -7.24 7.71
N GLY A 5 -2.33 -6.70 7.73
CA GLY A 5 -2.08 -5.27 7.66
C GLY A 5 -1.89 -4.87 6.20
N ILE A 6 -2.68 -3.94 5.69
CA ILE A 6 -2.73 -3.67 4.25
C ILE A 6 -2.53 -2.18 4.01
N ASP A 7 -1.46 -1.82 3.30
CA ASP A 7 -1.34 -0.48 2.74
C ASP A 7 -2.44 -0.20 1.71
N ILE A 8 -2.79 1.07 1.49
CA ILE A 8 -3.82 1.47 0.54
C ILE A 8 -3.22 1.87 -0.82
N ASP A 9 -2.26 2.79 -0.83
CA ASP A 9 -1.87 3.53 -2.03
C ASP A 9 -0.77 2.81 -2.80
N GLY A 10 -1.06 2.33 -4.01
CA GLY A 10 -0.14 1.47 -4.77
C GLY A 10 -0.22 -0.02 -4.37
N THR A 11 -1.06 -0.34 -3.37
CA THR A 11 -1.31 -1.71 -2.88
C THR A 11 -2.74 -2.15 -3.19
N VAL A 12 -3.74 -1.46 -2.61
CA VAL A 12 -5.16 -1.68 -2.91
C VAL A 12 -5.57 -0.84 -4.12
N THR A 13 -5.07 0.38 -4.19
CA THR A 13 -5.16 1.22 -5.38
C THR A 13 -4.04 0.90 -6.37
N ALA A 14 -4.28 1.17 -7.66
CA ALA A 14 -3.30 0.92 -8.70
C ALA A 14 -2.03 1.77 -8.51
N GLN A 15 -0.87 1.20 -8.82
CA GLN A 15 0.45 1.85 -8.64
C GLN A 15 0.64 3.07 -9.55
N ASP A 16 -0.12 3.17 -10.64
CA ASP A 16 -0.11 4.29 -11.58
C ASP A 16 -1.07 5.44 -11.19
N THR A 17 -1.66 5.41 -9.97
CA THR A 17 -2.70 6.35 -9.52
C THR A 17 -2.33 7.83 -9.75
N PHE A 18 -1.06 8.19 -9.59
CA PHE A 18 -0.59 9.57 -9.75
C PHE A 18 -0.32 9.97 -11.21
N VAL A 19 -0.04 9.01 -12.11
CA VAL A 19 0.44 9.26 -13.48
C VAL A 19 -0.45 10.24 -14.27
N PRO A 20 -1.79 10.08 -14.32
CA PRO A 20 -2.65 10.98 -15.10
C PRO A 20 -2.63 12.43 -14.59
N TYR A 21 -2.40 12.61 -13.29
CA TYR A 21 -2.37 13.92 -12.65
C TYR A 21 -1.02 14.60 -12.84
N LEU A 22 0.06 13.83 -12.70
CA LEU A 22 1.42 14.32 -12.99
C LEU A 22 1.54 14.77 -14.46
N ASN A 23 1.09 13.94 -15.40
CA ASN A 23 1.08 14.28 -16.83
C ASN A 23 0.32 15.57 -17.11
N ARG A 24 -0.82 15.79 -16.44
CA ARG A 24 -1.65 16.98 -16.63
C ARG A 24 -1.02 18.23 -16.02
N SER A 25 -0.57 18.15 -14.78
CA SER A 25 -0.08 19.31 -14.02
C SER A 25 1.32 19.76 -14.44
N PHE A 26 2.18 18.82 -14.86
CA PHE A 26 3.57 19.08 -15.23
C PHE A 26 3.82 18.95 -16.74
N HIS A 27 2.76 18.77 -17.54
CA HIS A 27 2.83 18.64 -19.00
C HIS A 27 3.79 17.52 -19.47
N LEU A 28 3.70 16.37 -18.80
CA LEU A 28 4.53 15.19 -19.09
C LEU A 28 3.78 14.16 -19.94
N SER A 29 4.48 13.10 -20.33
CA SER A 29 3.92 11.91 -20.97
C SER A 29 4.56 10.64 -20.40
N ILE A 30 4.64 10.59 -19.07
CA ILE A 30 5.18 9.46 -18.31
C ILE A 30 4.15 8.34 -18.17
N THR A 31 4.66 7.14 -17.95
CA THR A 31 3.95 5.92 -17.58
C THR A 31 4.44 5.43 -16.21
N LEU A 32 3.85 4.34 -15.70
CA LEU A 32 4.34 3.71 -14.46
C LEU A 32 5.81 3.25 -14.60
N ASP A 33 6.22 2.80 -15.78
CA ASP A 33 7.58 2.31 -16.04
C ASP A 33 8.64 3.42 -15.89
N ASP A 34 8.24 4.69 -16.07
CA ASP A 34 9.11 5.85 -15.87
C ASP A 34 9.27 6.22 -14.39
N MET A 35 8.42 5.71 -13.50
CA MET A 35 8.48 5.94 -12.06
C MET A 35 9.46 4.98 -11.39
N THR A 36 10.77 5.21 -11.56
CA THR A 36 11.83 4.33 -11.03
C THR A 36 12.27 4.67 -9.60
N ASP A 37 11.71 5.71 -9.01
CA ASP A 37 11.94 6.11 -7.61
C ASP A 37 10.59 6.51 -6.99
N TYR A 38 10.40 6.20 -5.71
CA TYR A 38 9.18 6.57 -4.99
C TYR A 38 9.12 8.09 -4.73
N ASP A 39 10.29 8.74 -4.66
CA ASP A 39 10.39 10.19 -4.55
C ASP A 39 10.12 10.87 -5.90
N LEU A 40 8.85 11.23 -6.09
CA LEU A 40 8.35 11.90 -7.30
C LEU A 40 9.04 13.26 -7.57
N THR A 41 9.64 13.90 -6.57
CA THR A 41 10.33 15.18 -6.76
C THR A 41 11.51 15.05 -7.73
N LYS A 42 12.18 13.89 -7.73
CA LYS A 42 13.29 13.56 -8.63
C LYS A 42 12.83 13.42 -10.08
N LEU A 43 11.70 12.74 -10.28
CA LEU A 43 11.10 12.55 -11.61
C LEU A 43 10.62 13.89 -12.19
N LEU A 44 9.99 14.71 -11.35
CA LEU A 44 9.46 16.02 -11.72
C LEU A 44 10.53 17.11 -11.82
N ASN A 45 11.70 16.89 -11.22
CA ASN A 45 12.76 17.87 -11.05
C ASN A 45 12.27 19.18 -10.40
N ILE A 46 11.52 19.04 -9.30
CA ILE A 46 11.00 20.14 -8.48
C ILE A 46 11.45 19.99 -7.03
N SER A 47 11.31 21.05 -6.24
CA SER A 47 11.55 21.00 -4.80
C SER A 47 10.46 20.23 -4.04
N THR A 48 10.80 19.77 -2.83
CA THR A 48 9.85 19.13 -1.92
C THR A 48 8.70 20.08 -1.56
N GLU A 49 8.99 21.37 -1.41
CA GLU A 49 8.00 22.41 -1.13
C GLU A 49 6.98 22.53 -2.27
N GLU A 50 7.44 22.64 -3.53
CA GLU A 50 6.56 22.69 -4.71
C GLU A 50 5.70 21.43 -4.83
N PHE A 51 6.29 20.26 -4.54
CA PHE A 51 5.54 19.01 -4.55
C PHE A 51 4.44 18.99 -3.49
N TRP A 52 4.71 19.47 -2.28
CA TRP A 52 3.69 19.53 -1.23
C TRP A 52 2.60 20.57 -1.51
N GLU A 53 2.93 21.70 -2.12
CA GLU A 53 1.93 22.66 -2.61
C GLU A 53 1.00 22.00 -3.64
N TRP A 54 1.57 21.22 -4.57
CA TRP A 54 0.78 20.46 -5.54
C TRP A 54 -0.10 19.39 -4.87
N MET A 55 0.45 18.61 -3.93
CA MET A 55 -0.29 17.60 -3.17
C MET A 55 -1.45 18.21 -2.38
N ASN A 56 -1.25 19.34 -1.71
CA ASN A 56 -2.31 20.00 -0.93
C ASN A 56 -3.54 20.37 -1.79
N VAL A 57 -3.37 20.55 -3.10
CA VAL A 57 -4.46 20.85 -4.03
C VAL A 57 -5.06 19.58 -4.64
N HIS A 58 -4.25 18.57 -4.95
CA HIS A 58 -4.66 17.43 -5.79
C HIS A 58 -4.88 16.12 -5.02
N GLU A 59 -4.26 15.94 -3.86
CA GLU A 59 -4.21 14.67 -3.11
C GLU A 59 -5.62 14.09 -2.86
N ALA A 60 -6.57 14.93 -2.43
CA ALA A 60 -7.95 14.49 -2.18
C ALA A 60 -8.67 13.97 -3.44
N VAL A 61 -8.51 14.63 -4.59
CA VAL A 61 -9.15 14.17 -5.84
C VAL A 61 -8.47 12.94 -6.39
N ILE A 62 -7.14 12.86 -6.32
CA ILE A 62 -6.35 11.69 -6.72
C ILE A 62 -6.84 10.46 -5.97
N TYR A 63 -6.93 10.53 -4.65
CA TYR A 63 -7.38 9.41 -3.83
C TYR A 63 -8.85 9.05 -4.02
N LYS A 64 -9.73 10.04 -4.24
CA LYS A 64 -11.14 9.81 -4.55
C LYS A 64 -11.33 9.05 -5.87
N GLU A 65 -10.52 9.35 -6.88
CA GLU A 65 -10.64 8.77 -8.22
C GLU A 65 -9.76 7.55 -8.44
N ALA A 66 -8.89 7.22 -7.48
CA ALA A 66 -7.97 6.10 -7.56
C ALA A 66 -8.69 4.81 -8.00
N LYS A 67 -8.07 4.11 -8.96
CA LYS A 67 -8.56 2.83 -9.45
C LYS A 67 -8.07 1.71 -8.54
N LEU A 68 -8.82 0.61 -8.50
CA LEU A 68 -8.37 -0.62 -7.84
C LEU A 68 -7.16 -1.20 -8.57
N ALA A 69 -6.20 -1.72 -7.81
CA ALA A 69 -5.15 -2.57 -8.35
C ALA A 69 -5.75 -3.88 -8.92
N GLU A 70 -5.04 -4.47 -9.88
CA GLU A 70 -5.49 -5.70 -10.54
C GLU A 70 -5.72 -6.82 -9.52
N PHE A 71 -6.88 -7.47 -9.61
CA PHE A 71 -7.34 -8.55 -8.72
C PHE A 71 -7.50 -8.18 -7.23
N ALA A 72 -7.27 -6.93 -6.82
CA ALA A 72 -7.31 -6.53 -5.41
C ALA A 72 -8.67 -6.83 -4.76
N LYS A 73 -9.79 -6.39 -5.36
CA LYS A 73 -11.13 -6.63 -4.80
C LYS A 73 -11.43 -8.13 -4.67
N GLN A 74 -11.14 -8.91 -5.71
CA GLN A 74 -11.35 -10.37 -5.67
C GLN A 74 -10.54 -11.03 -4.54
N ALA A 75 -9.27 -10.66 -4.38
CA ALA A 75 -8.42 -11.21 -3.34
C ALA A 75 -8.90 -10.81 -1.93
N LEU A 76 -9.20 -9.54 -1.71
CA LEU A 76 -9.68 -9.03 -0.43
C LEU A 76 -11.03 -9.65 -0.05
N ASP A 77 -11.94 -9.81 -1.00
CA ASP A 77 -13.23 -10.48 -0.78
C ASP A 77 -13.07 -11.97 -0.43
N GLY A 78 -12.02 -12.63 -0.90
CA GLY A 78 -11.69 -13.99 -0.45
C GLY A 78 -11.02 -14.01 0.93
N LEU A 79 -10.12 -13.07 1.21
CA LEU A 79 -9.36 -13.03 2.46
C LEU A 79 -10.23 -12.64 3.66
N LYS A 80 -11.25 -11.78 3.48
CA LYS A 80 -12.13 -11.34 4.59
C LYS A 80 -12.92 -12.47 5.25
N GLU A 81 -13.15 -13.58 4.54
CA GLU A 81 -13.89 -14.73 5.07
C GLU A 81 -13.08 -15.54 6.10
N GLU A 82 -11.74 -15.47 6.04
CA GLU A 82 -10.85 -16.26 6.90
C GLU A 82 -9.99 -15.41 7.84
N HIS A 83 -9.85 -14.11 7.57
CA HIS A 83 -8.86 -13.22 8.16
C HIS A 83 -9.44 -11.84 8.49
N ARG A 84 -8.78 -11.14 9.42
CA ARG A 84 -9.10 -9.74 9.70
C ARG A 84 -8.31 -8.82 8.78
N LEU A 85 -8.97 -7.87 8.15
CA LEU A 85 -8.38 -6.90 7.23
C LEU A 85 -8.27 -5.53 7.92
N ILE A 86 -7.03 -5.12 8.21
CA ILE A 86 -6.70 -3.86 8.89
C ILE A 86 -5.86 -3.03 7.93
N TYR A 87 -6.42 -1.92 7.46
CA TYR A 87 -5.72 -1.04 6.53
C TYR A 87 -4.91 -0.01 7.30
N ILE A 88 -3.64 0.18 6.92
CA ILE A 88 -2.73 1.12 7.58
C ILE A 88 -2.09 1.98 6.49
N THR A 89 -2.46 3.26 6.45
CA THR A 89 -2.07 4.18 5.38
C THR A 89 -1.32 5.40 5.91
N ALA A 90 -0.37 5.91 5.11
CA ALA A 90 0.35 7.14 5.40
C ALA A 90 -0.50 8.41 5.15
N ARG A 91 -1.73 8.28 4.62
CA ARG A 91 -2.65 9.40 4.43
C ARG A 91 -2.84 10.19 5.73
N ARG A 92 -2.94 11.52 5.59
CA ARG A 92 -3.13 12.47 6.69
C ARG A 92 -4.58 12.48 7.16
N GLY A 93 -4.83 12.76 8.44
CA GLY A 93 -6.17 12.67 9.05
C GLY A 93 -7.28 13.49 8.34
N HIS A 94 -6.94 14.60 7.69
CA HIS A 94 -7.94 15.39 6.93
C HIS A 94 -8.52 14.64 5.71
N LEU A 95 -7.91 13.52 5.30
CA LEU A 95 -8.35 12.65 4.20
C LEU A 95 -9.19 11.46 4.68
N GLU A 96 -9.56 11.40 5.96
CA GLU A 96 -10.34 10.30 6.52
C GLU A 96 -11.65 10.10 5.75
N ASN A 97 -12.45 11.15 5.57
CA ASN A 97 -13.72 11.06 4.83
C ASN A 97 -13.50 10.63 3.38
N VAL A 98 -12.49 11.18 2.68
CA VAL A 98 -12.15 10.78 1.31
C VAL A 98 -11.82 9.28 1.24
N THR A 99 -11.10 8.79 2.24
CA THR A 99 -10.71 7.37 2.32
C THR A 99 -11.90 6.48 2.58
N LEU A 100 -12.73 6.80 3.58
CA LEU A 100 -13.92 6.02 3.93
C LEU A 100 -14.95 6.00 2.78
N ASP A 101 -15.19 7.15 2.14
CA ASP A 101 -16.07 7.26 0.99
C ASP A 101 -15.55 6.41 -0.18
N TRP A 102 -14.24 6.38 -0.41
CA TRP A 102 -13.65 5.54 -1.45
C TRP A 102 -13.89 4.05 -1.18
N PHE A 103 -13.67 3.58 0.06
CA PHE A 103 -13.95 2.19 0.43
C PHE A 103 -15.42 1.83 0.24
N ALA A 104 -16.34 2.71 0.68
CA ALA A 104 -17.78 2.50 0.53
C ALA A 104 -18.20 2.45 -0.94
N ASN A 105 -17.75 3.39 -1.77
CA ASN A 105 -18.09 3.45 -3.19
C ASN A 105 -17.53 2.28 -4.01
N ARG A 106 -16.45 1.65 -3.53
CA ARG A 106 -15.83 0.48 -4.18
C ARG A 106 -16.29 -0.85 -3.60
N ASP A 107 -17.16 -0.83 -2.58
CA ASP A 107 -17.61 -2.02 -1.86
C ASP A 107 -16.43 -2.87 -1.36
N ILE A 108 -15.47 -2.22 -0.67
CA ILE A 108 -14.30 -2.89 -0.10
C ILE A 108 -14.54 -3.07 1.40
N HIS A 109 -14.49 -4.32 1.85
CA HIS A 109 -14.58 -4.65 3.27
C HIS A 109 -13.36 -4.16 4.04
N TYR A 110 -13.58 -3.69 5.26
CA TYR A 110 -12.51 -3.42 6.23
C TYR A 110 -13.01 -3.69 7.65
N ASP A 111 -12.15 -4.26 8.49
CA ASP A 111 -12.42 -4.34 9.92
C ASP A 111 -11.91 -3.09 10.66
N HIS A 112 -10.86 -2.47 10.12
CA HIS A 112 -10.30 -1.22 10.62
C HIS A 112 -9.49 -0.51 9.53
N ILE A 113 -9.47 0.82 9.60
CA ILE A 113 -8.61 1.69 8.79
C ILE A 113 -7.90 2.64 9.76
N GLU A 114 -6.56 2.67 9.72
CA GLU A 114 -5.73 3.59 10.52
C GLU A 114 -4.92 4.51 9.60
N LEU A 115 -5.15 5.82 9.73
CA LEU A 115 -4.40 6.87 9.07
C LEU A 115 -3.26 7.31 10.00
N VAL A 116 -2.03 6.91 9.67
CA VAL A 116 -0.86 7.21 10.51
C VAL A 116 -0.18 8.54 10.15
N GLY A 117 -0.58 9.18 9.04
CA GLY A 117 -0.09 10.50 8.63
C GLY A 117 1.40 10.57 8.28
N GLY A 118 2.07 9.43 8.06
CA GLY A 118 3.50 9.37 7.76
C GLY A 118 4.15 8.04 8.15
N HIS A 119 5.39 8.10 8.65
CA HIS A 119 6.27 6.93 8.85
C HIS A 119 5.94 6.02 10.05
N HIS A 120 4.78 6.17 10.69
CA HIS A 120 4.42 5.42 11.91
C HIS A 120 3.76 4.06 11.64
N LYS A 121 3.92 3.49 10.44
CA LYS A 121 3.30 2.19 10.11
C LYS A 121 3.78 1.07 11.03
N VAL A 122 5.05 1.04 11.44
CA VAL A 122 5.60 0.02 12.35
C VAL A 122 4.87 0.02 13.71
N GLU A 123 4.55 1.19 14.25
CA GLU A 123 3.83 1.31 15.51
C GLU A 123 2.41 0.79 15.38
N ALA A 124 1.70 1.16 14.31
CA ALA A 124 0.36 0.67 14.02
C ALA A 124 0.35 -0.86 13.79
N VAL A 125 1.33 -1.40 13.07
CA VAL A 125 1.55 -2.84 12.87
C VAL A 125 1.64 -3.57 14.21
N LYS A 126 2.47 -3.07 15.14
CA LYS A 126 2.64 -3.65 16.48
C LYS A 126 1.38 -3.51 17.33
N LYS A 127 0.77 -2.32 17.34
CA LYS A 127 -0.47 -2.01 18.06
C LYS A 127 -1.61 -2.95 17.70
N HIS A 128 -1.77 -3.25 16.40
CA HIS A 128 -2.83 -4.13 15.92
C HIS A 128 -2.47 -5.61 15.92
N GLY A 129 -1.23 -5.96 16.28
CA GLY A 129 -0.74 -7.33 16.26
C GLY A 129 -0.81 -7.96 14.87
N ILE A 130 -0.43 -7.22 13.85
CA ILE A 130 -0.46 -7.68 12.46
C ILE A 130 0.46 -8.90 12.28
N ASP A 131 -0.03 -9.90 11.56
CA ASP A 131 0.68 -11.17 11.32
C ASP A 131 1.42 -11.19 9.97
N LEU A 132 0.89 -10.46 8.99
CA LEU A 132 1.42 -10.34 7.63
C LEU A 132 1.05 -8.96 7.09
N PHE A 133 2.02 -8.26 6.49
CA PHE A 133 1.79 -6.94 5.92
C PHE A 133 1.85 -6.93 4.38
N PHE A 134 1.08 -6.05 3.74
CA PHE A 134 1.00 -5.87 2.29
C PHE A 134 1.36 -4.41 1.96
N GLU A 135 2.38 -4.20 1.12
CA GLU A 135 2.96 -2.87 0.86
C GLU A 135 3.55 -2.81 -0.56
N ASP A 136 3.71 -1.62 -1.12
CA ASP A 136 4.41 -1.37 -2.37
C ASP A 136 5.71 -0.55 -2.16
N HIS A 137 5.81 0.25 -1.10
CA HIS A 137 7.00 1.03 -0.78
C HIS A 137 8.10 0.15 -0.14
N HIS A 138 9.25 0.03 -0.84
CA HIS A 138 10.40 -0.77 -0.39
C HIS A 138 10.89 -0.45 1.04
N GLY A 139 11.08 0.84 1.35
CA GLY A 139 11.48 1.29 2.69
C GLY A 139 10.50 0.92 3.80
N ASN A 140 9.20 1.16 3.62
CA ASN A 140 8.16 0.72 4.57
C ASN A 140 8.22 -0.81 4.77
N ALA A 141 8.27 -1.57 3.68
CA ALA A 141 8.35 -3.03 3.75
C ALA A 141 9.57 -3.51 4.54
N THR A 142 10.73 -2.90 4.29
CA THR A 142 11.99 -3.21 4.98
C THR A 142 11.90 -2.87 6.48
N MET A 143 11.40 -1.68 6.82
CA MET A 143 11.24 -1.27 8.22
C MET A 143 10.26 -2.19 8.96
N ILE A 144 9.10 -2.49 8.37
CA ILE A 144 8.10 -3.39 8.96
C ILE A 144 8.69 -4.79 9.16
N ALA A 145 9.29 -5.37 8.13
CA ALA A 145 9.87 -6.72 8.21
C ALA A 145 10.95 -6.83 9.29
N LYS A 146 11.80 -5.80 9.41
CA LYS A 146 12.91 -5.76 10.36
C LYS A 146 12.45 -5.46 11.79
N GLU A 147 11.61 -4.45 11.98
CA GLU A 147 11.30 -3.92 13.31
C GLU A 147 10.08 -4.57 13.96
N ALA A 148 9.11 -5.05 13.17
CA ALA A 148 7.99 -5.83 13.68
C ALA A 148 8.26 -7.34 13.58
N GLY A 149 9.25 -7.77 12.79
CA GLY A 149 9.64 -9.18 12.70
C GLY A 149 8.59 -10.06 12.02
N ILE A 150 7.75 -9.48 11.15
CA ILE A 150 6.66 -10.17 10.45
C ILE A 150 6.93 -10.21 8.95
N PRO A 151 6.39 -11.21 8.23
CA PRO A 151 6.49 -11.23 6.78
C PRO A 151 5.81 -10.03 6.13
N VAL A 152 6.37 -9.60 5.01
CA VAL A 152 5.80 -8.53 4.18
C VAL A 152 5.68 -9.02 2.73
N ILE A 153 4.48 -8.96 2.18
CA ILE A 153 4.25 -9.05 0.74
C ILE A 153 4.53 -7.67 0.14
N LEU A 154 5.54 -7.59 -0.73
CA LEU A 154 5.89 -6.39 -1.48
C LEU A 154 5.33 -6.52 -2.91
N PHE A 155 4.39 -5.67 -3.29
CA PHE A 155 3.90 -5.62 -4.67
C PHE A 155 4.96 -5.05 -5.59
N ASP A 156 5.36 -5.80 -6.60
CA ASP A 156 6.41 -5.43 -7.53
C ASP A 156 6.03 -4.15 -8.30
N SER A 157 6.97 -3.21 -8.41
CA SER A 157 6.78 -1.93 -9.10
C SER A 157 8.12 -1.37 -9.60
N PRO A 158 8.16 -0.59 -10.70
CA PRO A 158 9.40 0.05 -11.16
C PRO A 158 10.15 0.84 -10.07
N TYR A 159 9.44 1.49 -9.13
CA TYR A 159 10.03 2.31 -8.07
C TYR A 159 10.60 1.55 -6.87
N ASN A 160 10.44 0.22 -6.79
CA ASN A 160 10.79 -0.54 -5.59
C ASN A 160 11.80 -1.67 -5.84
N GLN A 161 12.60 -1.60 -6.89
CA GLN A 161 13.52 -2.66 -7.35
C GLN A 161 14.80 -2.84 -6.50
N LEU A 162 14.87 -2.20 -5.33
CA LEU A 162 15.99 -2.39 -4.40
C LEU A 162 16.00 -3.83 -3.82
N PRO A 163 17.17 -4.34 -3.40
CA PRO A 163 17.30 -5.66 -2.77
C PRO A 163 16.40 -5.81 -1.53
N ILE A 164 15.86 -7.01 -1.32
CA ILE A 164 14.94 -7.31 -0.22
C ILE A 164 15.51 -8.37 0.71
N ASP A 165 15.14 -8.31 1.98
CA ASP A 165 15.47 -9.34 2.98
C ASP A 165 14.63 -10.60 2.79
N SER A 166 15.05 -11.73 3.39
CA SER A 166 14.38 -13.03 3.26
C SER A 166 12.95 -13.09 3.80
N ASN A 167 12.58 -12.13 4.66
CA ASN A 167 11.24 -11.99 5.23
C ASN A 167 10.30 -11.13 4.36
N ILE A 168 10.79 -10.63 3.22
CA ILE A 168 10.02 -9.85 2.27
C ILE A 168 9.83 -10.70 1.01
N ILE A 169 8.59 -10.78 0.54
CA ILE A 169 8.20 -11.60 -0.59
C ILE A 169 7.65 -10.67 -1.66
N ARG A 170 8.42 -10.51 -2.73
CA ARG A 170 8.00 -9.74 -3.90
C ARG A 170 7.03 -10.55 -4.73
N VAL A 171 5.88 -9.95 -5.05
CA VAL A 171 4.81 -10.57 -5.86
C VAL A 171 4.34 -9.59 -6.93
N ARG A 172 3.91 -10.08 -8.08
CA ARG A 172 3.48 -9.21 -9.19
C ARG A 172 2.08 -8.62 -9.01
N ASN A 173 1.21 -9.34 -8.31
CA ASN A 173 -0.18 -8.92 -8.10
C ASN A 173 -0.83 -9.70 -6.95
N TRP A 174 -2.10 -9.39 -6.69
CA TRP A 174 -2.86 -9.98 -5.59
C TRP A 174 -3.10 -11.49 -5.73
N LEU A 175 -3.12 -12.05 -6.94
CA LEU A 175 -3.27 -13.50 -7.12
C LEU A 175 -2.04 -14.25 -6.61
N GLU A 176 -0.84 -13.73 -6.88
CA GLU A 176 0.40 -14.28 -6.33
C GLU A 176 0.48 -14.11 -4.81
N ALA A 177 0.02 -12.96 -4.28
CA ALA A 177 -0.06 -12.74 -2.85
C ALA A 177 -0.94 -13.79 -2.16
N VAL A 178 -2.15 -14.02 -2.69
CA VAL A 178 -3.08 -15.05 -2.17
C VAL A 178 -2.50 -16.46 -2.32
N ALA A 179 -1.86 -16.78 -3.44
CA ALA A 179 -1.21 -18.06 -3.64
C ALA A 179 -0.09 -18.30 -2.60
N TRP A 180 0.69 -17.27 -2.29
CA TRP A 180 1.72 -17.34 -1.26
C TRP A 180 1.13 -17.58 0.13
N ILE A 181 0.07 -16.84 0.50
CA ILE A 181 -0.63 -17.05 1.79
C ILE A 181 -1.12 -18.49 1.89
N ASN A 182 -1.80 -18.99 0.85
CA ASN A 182 -2.34 -20.35 0.82
C ASN A 182 -1.25 -21.42 1.00
N LYS A 183 -0.09 -21.23 0.36
CA LYS A 183 1.06 -22.14 0.50
C LYS A 183 1.69 -22.10 1.90
N ASN A 184 1.62 -20.97 2.59
CA ASN A 184 2.31 -20.75 3.88
C ASN A 184 1.37 -20.68 5.09
N LYS A 185 0.08 -21.05 4.95
CA LYS A 185 -0.93 -20.97 6.02
C LYS A 185 -0.47 -21.60 7.34
N HIS A 186 0.20 -22.74 7.28
CA HIS A 186 0.69 -23.45 8.48
C HIS A 186 1.82 -22.68 9.19
N SER A 187 2.81 -22.21 8.44
CA SER A 187 3.95 -21.46 9.00
C SER A 187 3.51 -20.15 9.66
N LEU A 188 2.53 -19.46 9.09
CA LEU A 188 1.97 -18.21 9.65
C LEU A 188 1.21 -18.42 10.97
N GLN A 189 0.74 -19.64 11.25
CA GLN A 189 0.03 -19.97 12.49
C GLN A 189 0.97 -20.40 13.63
N HIS A 190 2.15 -20.93 13.31
CA HIS A 190 3.12 -21.43 14.29
C HIS A 190 4.01 -20.37 14.93
N VAL A 191 4.09 -19.16 14.37
CA VAL A 191 4.83 -18.03 15.00
C VAL A 191 4.17 -17.58 16.33
N LYS A 192 2.94 -18.04 16.62
CA LYS A 192 2.16 -17.69 17.81
C LYS A 192 2.26 -18.67 18.99
N SER A 193 2.98 -19.78 18.85
CA SER A 193 3.14 -20.79 19.91
C SER A 193 4.46 -20.69 20.64
#